data_AF-E4MZ10-F1
#
_entry.id   AF-E4MZ10-F1
#
_cell.length_a   1.000
_cell.length_b   1.000
_cell.length_c   1.000
_cell.angle_alpha   90.00
_cell.angle_beta   90.00
_cell.angle_gamma   90.00
#
_symmetry.space_group_name_H-M   'P 1'
#
loop_
_entity.id
_entity.type
_entity.pdbx_description
1 polymer ?
#
loop_
_entity_poly.entity_id
_entity_poly.type
_entity_poly.pdbx_seq_one_letter_code
_entity_poly.pdbx_strand_id
1 'polypeptide(L)'
;MCAGPGCREPLIRAATGRPAVYCGQACRQAALRRRRLREAAPALRAEARDLLGALGAASGVPESTYEEHLGRLGAEDLDDLIRHARAARAGLDGVRGILGRGRPPARPAPAASWSGLFKEPPATRNA
;
A
#
# COMPACT_ATOMS: atom_id res chain seq x y z
N MET A 1 27.07 6.53 21.08
CA MET A 1 26.41 5.78 19.99
C MET A 1 25.17 6.54 19.56
N CYS A 2 24.85 6.58 18.26
CA CYS A 2 23.63 7.21 17.76
C CYS A 2 22.36 6.54 18.33
N ALA A 3 21.39 7.33 18.78
CA ALA A 3 20.08 6.83 19.22
C ALA A 3 19.09 6.59 18.07
N GLY A 4 19.57 6.66 16.82
CA GLY A 4 18.77 6.35 15.64
C GLY A 4 18.42 4.86 15.61
N PRO A 5 17.19 4.48 15.22
CA PRO A 5 16.79 3.07 15.14
C PRO A 5 17.71 2.31 14.18
N GLY A 6 18.37 1.26 14.68
CA GLY A 6 19.29 0.42 13.90
C GLY A 6 20.64 1.09 13.55
N CYS A 7 20.85 2.35 13.93
CA CYS A 7 22.09 3.06 13.63
C CYS A 7 23.18 2.69 14.64
N ARG A 8 24.34 2.27 14.14
CA ARG A 8 25.54 1.98 14.96
C ARG A 8 26.63 3.03 14.83
N GLU A 9 26.36 4.12 14.11
CA GLU A 9 27.37 5.13 13.88
C GLU A 9 27.77 5.87 15.17
N PRO A 10 29.05 6.29 15.25
CA PRO A 10 29.49 7.18 16.29
C PRO A 10 28.77 8.53 16.19
N LEU A 11 28.67 9.21 17.32
CA LEU A 11 28.09 10.54 17.36
C LEU A 11 29.09 11.53 16.77
N ILE A 12 28.66 12.33 15.80
CA ILE A 12 29.46 13.45 15.31
C ILE A 12 29.57 14.45 16.46
N ARG A 13 30.79 14.90 16.79
CA ARG A 13 31.01 15.92 17.82
C ARG A 13 30.22 17.18 17.44
N ALA A 14 29.31 17.61 18.32
CA ALA A 14 28.54 18.81 18.10
C ALA A 14 29.44 20.05 18.22
N ALA A 15 29.38 20.96 17.25
CA ALA A 15 30.10 22.23 17.29
C ALA A 15 29.63 23.16 18.42
N THR A 16 28.45 22.91 19.01
CA THR A 16 27.76 23.81 19.95
C THR A 16 27.87 23.39 21.41
N GLY A 17 28.78 22.46 21.76
CA GLY A 17 29.02 22.03 23.15
C GLY A 17 27.90 21.21 23.80
N ARG A 18 26.75 21.03 23.14
CA ARG A 18 25.68 20.12 23.60
C ARG A 18 25.94 18.69 23.11
N PRO A 19 25.72 17.65 23.94
CA PRO A 19 25.90 16.27 23.49
C PRO A 19 24.93 15.95 22.34
N ALA A 20 25.47 15.49 21.21
CA ALA A 20 24.66 15.01 20.10
C ALA A 20 24.03 13.66 20.48
N VAL A 21 22.71 13.51 20.26
CA VAL A 21 22.00 12.24 20.52
C VAL A 21 21.88 11.39 19.25
N TYR A 22 21.93 12.04 18.08
CA TYR A 22 21.83 11.40 16.77
C TYR A 22 23.05 11.78 15.92
N CYS A 23 23.53 10.88 15.07
CA CYS A 23 24.63 11.17 14.14
C CYS A 23 24.23 12.15 13.03
N GLY A 24 22.93 12.35 12.79
CA GLY A 24 22.44 13.29 11.78
C GLY A 24 20.92 13.48 11.82
N GLN A 25 20.43 14.38 10.94
CA GLN A 25 19.00 14.71 10.83
C GLN A 25 18.15 13.50 10.43
N ALA A 26 18.65 12.64 9.53
CA ALA A 26 17.92 11.45 9.10
C ALA A 26 17.60 10.52 10.29
N CYS A 27 18.58 10.26 11.17
CA CYS A 27 18.40 9.46 12.37
C CYS A 27 17.45 10.13 13.38
N ARG A 28 17.52 11.45 13.53
CA ARG A 28 16.58 12.21 14.37
C ARG A 28 15.15 12.06 13.87
N GLN A 29 14.92 12.26 12.57
CA GLN A 29 13.60 12.13 11.95
C GLN A 29 13.07 10.69 12.02
N ALA A 30 13.93 9.70 11.79
CA ALA A 30 13.57 8.29 11.93
C ALA A 30 13.13 7.94 13.36
N ALA A 31 13.86 8.41 14.37
CA ALA A 31 13.49 8.21 15.77
C ALA A 31 12.15 8.88 16.13
N LEU A 32 11.92 10.12 15.64
CA LEU A 32 10.66 10.82 15.84
C LEU A 32 9.48 10.11 15.16
N ARG A 33 9.66 9.61 13.92
CA ARG A 33 8.64 8.82 13.23
C ARG A 33 8.28 7.57 14.02
N ARG A 34 9.29 6.81 14.47
CA ARG A 34 9.08 5.59 15.26
C ARG A 34 8.37 5.87 16.59
N ARG A 35 8.70 6.98 17.25
CA ARG A 35 8.02 7.42 18.48
C ARG A 35 6.53 7.69 18.20
N ARG A 36 6.23 8.50 17.18
CA ARG A 36 4.84 8.81 16.80
C ARG A 36 4.05 7.56 16.44
N LEU A 37 4.66 6.62 15.71
CA LEU A 37 4.03 5.35 15.36
C LEU A 37 3.72 4.52 16.61
N ARG A 38 4.65 4.42 17.57
CA ARG A 38 4.40 3.72 18.84
C ARG A 38 3.26 4.34 19.64
N GLU A 39 3.19 5.66 19.70
CA GLU A 39 2.09 6.38 20.35
C GLU A 39 0.75 6.14 19.63
N ALA A 40 0.77 6.03 18.30
CA ALA A 40 -0.41 5.73 17.49
C ALA A 40 -0.82 4.24 17.48
N ALA A 41 0.01 3.33 17.98
CA ALA A 41 -0.21 1.88 17.88
C ALA A 41 -1.59 1.41 18.37
N PRO A 42 -2.15 1.91 19.49
CA PRO A 42 -3.50 1.52 19.92
C PRO A 42 -4.59 1.90 18.92
N ALA A 43 -4.50 3.10 18.35
CA ALA A 43 -5.44 3.58 17.33
C ALA A 43 -5.31 2.76 16.03
N LEU A 44 -4.08 2.47 15.61
CA LEU A 44 -3.83 1.61 14.45
C LEU A 44 -4.37 0.18 14.66
N ARG A 45 -4.26 -0.38 15.87
CA ARG A 45 -4.87 -1.70 16.16
C ARG A 45 -6.39 -1.67 16.06
N ALA A 46 -7.02 -0.62 16.60
CA ALA A 46 -8.47 -0.47 16.51
C ALA A 46 -8.91 -0.39 15.03
N GLU A 47 -8.24 0.44 14.25
CA GLU A 47 -8.54 0.57 12.82
C GLU A 47 -8.30 -0.74 12.04
N ALA A 48 -7.20 -1.44 12.31
CA ALA A 48 -6.90 -2.71 11.68
C ALA A 48 -7.99 -3.76 12.00
N ARG A 49 -8.49 -3.80 13.25
CA ARG A 49 -9.61 -4.66 13.64
C ARG A 49 -10.86 -4.33 12.84
N ASP A 50 -11.24 -3.05 12.75
CA ASP A 50 -12.44 -2.63 12.03
C ASP A 50 -12.38 -3.01 10.54
N LEU A 51 -11.22 -2.82 9.90
CA LEU A 51 -11.02 -3.17 8.50
C LEU A 51 -11.04 -4.68 8.27
N LEU A 52 -10.39 -5.46 9.14
CA LEU A 52 -10.40 -6.91 9.05
C LEU A 52 -11.77 -7.49 9.38
N GLY A 53 -12.53 -6.90 10.31
CA GLY A 53 -13.91 -7.29 10.58
C GLY A 53 -14.81 -7.07 9.36
N ALA A 54 -14.67 -5.93 8.69
CA ALA A 54 -15.42 -5.65 7.46
C ALA A 54 -15.07 -6.64 6.32
N LEU A 55 -13.80 -7.01 6.18
CA LEU A 55 -13.34 -7.99 5.19
C LEU A 55 -13.71 -9.43 5.57
N GLY A 56 -13.56 -9.80 6.85
CA GLY A 56 -13.87 -11.11 7.39
C GLY A 56 -15.36 -11.43 7.30
N ALA A 57 -16.23 -10.45 7.58
CA ALA A 57 -17.67 -10.57 7.35
C ALA A 57 -18.02 -10.84 5.87
N ALA A 58 -17.25 -10.29 4.93
CA ALA A 58 -17.43 -10.55 3.50
C ALA A 58 -16.93 -11.93 3.06
N SER A 59 -15.99 -12.52 3.78
CA SER A 59 -15.30 -13.77 3.41
C SER A 59 -15.64 -14.97 4.32
N GLY A 60 -16.45 -14.78 5.35
CA GLY A 60 -16.79 -15.82 6.33
C GLY A 60 -15.66 -16.16 7.31
N VAL A 61 -14.67 -15.29 7.44
CA VAL A 61 -13.53 -15.50 8.37
C VAL A 61 -13.93 -14.99 9.76
N PRO A 62 -13.87 -15.84 10.81
CA PRO A 62 -14.18 -15.42 12.18
C PRO A 62 -13.20 -14.37 12.71
N GLU A 63 -13.69 -13.47 13.57
CA GLU A 63 -12.87 -12.43 14.19
C GLU A 63 -11.74 -13.01 15.06
N SER A 64 -12.02 -14.12 15.74
CA SER A 64 -11.05 -14.85 16.56
C SER A 64 -9.81 -15.31 15.78
N THR A 65 -9.89 -15.42 14.44
CA THR A 65 -8.77 -15.84 13.60
C THR A 65 -7.64 -14.81 13.54
N TYR A 66 -7.94 -13.51 13.67
CA TYR A 66 -6.93 -12.45 13.51
C TYR A 66 -6.65 -11.64 14.78
N GLU A 67 -7.52 -11.70 15.80
CA GLU A 67 -7.35 -10.94 17.05
C GLU A 67 -6.03 -11.20 17.76
N GLU A 68 -5.65 -12.48 17.93
CA GLU A 68 -4.40 -12.85 18.58
C GLU A 68 -3.18 -12.30 17.83
N HIS A 69 -3.25 -12.26 16.50
CA HIS A 69 -2.17 -11.78 15.65
C HIS A 69 -2.05 -10.25 15.70
N LEU A 70 -3.16 -9.52 15.69
CA LEU A 70 -3.17 -8.05 15.86
C LEU A 70 -2.52 -7.61 17.18
N GLY A 71 -2.68 -8.40 18.25
CA GLY A 71 -2.05 -8.13 19.55
C GLY A 71 -0.52 -8.17 19.52
N ARG A 72 0.08 -8.94 18.60
CA ARG A 72 1.53 -9.12 18.49
C ARG A 72 2.21 -8.13 17.56
N LEU A 73 1.45 -7.45 16.69
CA LEU A 73 2.02 -6.57 15.68
C LEU A 73 2.56 -5.27 16.26
N GLY A 74 3.70 -4.84 15.69
CA GLY A 74 4.26 -3.52 15.93
C GLY A 74 3.48 -2.44 15.16
N ALA A 75 3.71 -1.18 15.52
CA ALA A 75 3.03 -0.05 14.88
C ALA A 75 3.31 0.07 13.37
N GLU A 76 4.52 -0.30 12.95
CA GLU A 76 4.93 -0.29 11.53
C GLU A 76 4.16 -1.37 10.75
N ASP A 77 4.09 -2.60 11.29
CA ASP A 77 3.33 -3.70 10.68
C ASP A 77 1.83 -3.41 10.61
N LEU A 78 1.29 -2.73 11.63
CA LEU A 78 -0.11 -2.31 11.67
C LEU A 78 -0.43 -1.27 10.58
N ASP A 79 0.44 -0.29 10.37
CA ASP A 79 0.26 0.72 9.31
C ASP A 79 0.27 0.07 7.92
N ASP A 80 1.22 -0.85 7.67
CA ASP A 80 1.30 -1.60 6.42
C ASP A 80 0.07 -2.50 6.22
N LEU A 81 -0.39 -3.18 7.28
CA LEU A 81 -1.61 -3.99 7.25
C LEU A 81 -2.84 -3.17 6.88
N ILE A 82 -3.03 -2.00 7.52
CA ILE A 82 -4.15 -1.09 7.23
C ILE A 82 -4.11 -0.68 5.76
N ARG A 83 -2.93 -0.34 5.23
CA ARG A 83 -2.77 0.03 3.82
C ARG A 83 -3.22 -1.08 2.88
N HIS A 84 -2.80 -2.32 3.14
CA HIS A 84 -3.19 -3.48 2.34
C HIS A 84 -4.67 -3.82 2.49
N ALA A 85 -5.23 -3.76 3.71
CA ALA A 85 -6.64 -4.02 3.95
C ALA A 85 -7.54 -3.01 3.23
N ARG A 86 -7.17 -1.72 3.23
CA ARG A 86 -7.88 -0.68 2.46
C ARG A 86 -7.83 -0.95 0.95
N ALA A 87 -6.66 -1.34 0.43
CA ALA A 87 -6.52 -1.68 -0.98
C ALA A 87 -7.36 -2.91 -1.38
N ALA A 88 -7.35 -3.95 -0.55
CA ALA A 88 -8.17 -5.15 -0.75
C ALA A 88 -9.66 -4.83 -0.74
N ARG A 89 -10.12 -3.99 0.21
CA ARG A 89 -11.51 -3.54 0.28
C ARG A 89 -11.93 -2.79 -0.98
N ALA A 90 -11.13 -1.82 -1.43
CA ALA A 90 -11.42 -1.08 -2.66
C ALA A 90 -11.48 -2.01 -3.90
N GLY A 91 -10.60 -3.01 -3.96
CA GLY A 91 -10.63 -4.03 -5.02
C GLY A 91 -11.90 -4.87 -5.00
N LEU A 92 -12.31 -5.35 -3.82
CA LEU A 92 -13.54 -6.13 -3.64
C LEU A 92 -14.80 -5.33 -3.99
N ASP A 93 -14.87 -4.07 -3.57
CA ASP A 93 -15.96 -3.16 -3.91
C ASP A 93 -16.01 -2.90 -5.43
N GLY A 94 -14.85 -2.77 -6.08
CA GLY A 94 -14.74 -2.69 -7.54
C GLY A 94 -15.28 -3.94 -8.24
N VAL A 95 -14.89 -5.13 -7.80
CA VAL A 95 -15.39 -6.41 -8.34
C VAL A 95 -16.89 -6.55 -8.12
N ARG A 96 -17.41 -6.23 -6.94
CA ARG A 96 -18.85 -6.20 -6.66
C ARG A 96 -19.59 -5.23 -7.57
N GLY A 97 -19.01 -4.07 -7.84
CA GLY A 97 -19.57 -3.11 -8.81
C GLY A 97 -19.57 -3.61 -10.25
N ILE A 98 -18.67 -4.52 -10.62
CA ILE A 98 -18.67 -5.20 -11.93
C ILE A 98 -19.74 -6.29 -11.95
N LEU A 99 -19.79 -7.14 -10.93
CA LEU A 99 -20.73 -8.26 -10.85
C LEU A 99 -22.18 -7.81 -10.64
N GLY A 100 -22.38 -6.75 -9.84
CA GLY A 100 -23.70 -6.15 -9.58
C GLY A 100 -24.24 -5.33 -10.75
N ARG A 101 -23.37 -4.93 -11.69
CA ARG A 101 -23.79 -4.46 -13.01
C ARG A 101 -24.01 -5.67 -13.92
N GLY A 102 -25.14 -6.35 -13.71
CA GLY A 102 -25.64 -7.36 -14.63
C GLY A 102 -25.67 -6.78 -16.04
N ARG A 103 -24.79 -7.30 -16.92
CA ARG A 103 -24.55 -6.90 -18.31
C ARG A 103 -23.80 -5.56 -18.46
N PRO A 104 -22.55 -5.57 -19.00
CA PRO A 104 -21.92 -4.34 -19.47
C PRO A 104 -22.82 -3.71 -20.56
N PRO A 105 -22.93 -2.37 -20.65
CA PRO A 105 -23.61 -1.75 -21.78
C PRO A 105 -22.99 -2.30 -23.06
N ALA A 106 -23.83 -2.76 -23.99
CA ALA A 106 -23.38 -3.34 -25.24
C ALA A 106 -22.32 -2.41 -25.84
N ARG A 107 -21.11 -2.94 -26.04
CA ARG A 107 -20.05 -2.22 -26.72
C ARG A 107 -20.65 -1.76 -28.06
N PRO A 108 -20.66 -0.45 -28.38
CA PRO A 108 -21.11 -0.04 -29.71
C PRO A 108 -20.25 -0.81 -30.72
N ALA A 109 -20.91 -1.48 -31.65
CA ALA A 109 -20.23 -2.25 -32.69
C ALA A 109 -19.18 -1.34 -33.34
N PRO A 110 -17.94 -1.82 -33.54
CA PRO A 110 -16.95 -1.02 -34.24
C PRO A 110 -17.53 -0.65 -35.60
N ALA A 111 -17.60 0.65 -35.90
CA ALA A 111 -18.01 1.14 -37.19
C ALA A 111 -17.09 0.47 -38.24
N ALA A 112 -17.70 -0.32 -39.11
CA ALA A 112 -17.02 -0.95 -40.21
C ALA A 112 -16.48 0.13 -41.15
N SER A 113 -15.16 0.34 -41.16
CA SER A 113 -14.42 0.78 -42.35
C SER A 113 -12.91 0.58 -42.13
N TRP A 114 -12.46 -0.65 -42.24
CA TRP A 114 -11.04 -1.02 -42.42
C TRP A 114 -10.63 -1.01 -43.91
N SER A 115 -11.25 -0.16 -44.73
CA SER A 115 -11.13 -0.18 -46.20
C SER A 115 -10.23 0.93 -46.74
N GLY A 116 -9.10 1.23 -46.10
CA GLY A 116 -8.28 2.36 -46.54
C GLY A 116 -6.78 2.33 -46.26
N LEU A 117 -6.21 1.27 -45.66
CA LEU A 117 -4.81 1.29 -45.23
C LEU A 117 -3.88 0.25 -45.85
N PHE A 118 -4.34 -0.50 -46.85
CA PHE A 118 -3.47 -1.39 -47.63
C PHE A 118 -3.39 -0.86 -49.07
N LYS A 119 -2.45 0.06 -49.32
CA LYS A 119 -1.92 0.26 -50.68
C LYS A 119 -0.97 -0.90 -50.94
N GLU A 120 -1.34 -1.79 -51.86
CA GLU A 120 -0.43 -2.80 -52.40
C GLU A 120 0.85 -2.11 -52.94
N PRO A 121 2.06 -2.59 -52.60
CA PRO A 121 3.28 -2.14 -53.25
C PRO A 121 3.34 -2.67 -54.70
N PRO A 122 3.91 -1.90 -55.65
CA PRO A 122 3.98 -2.33 -57.04
C PRO A 122 4.88 -3.56 -57.20
N ALA A 123 4.39 -4.53 -57.97
CA ALA A 123 5.11 -5.76 -58.30
C ALA A 123 6.43 -5.45 -59.03
N THR A 124 7.56 -5.77 -58.41
CA THR A 124 8.87 -5.77 -59.09
C THR A 124 8.93 -6.97 -60.03
N ARG A 125 8.89 -6.71 -61.35
CA ARG A 125 9.30 -7.69 -62.37
C ARG A 125 10.83 -7.67 -62.48
N ASN A 126 11.46 -8.79 -62.17
CA ASN A 126 12.85 -9.07 -62.55
C ASN A 126 12.90 -9.27 -64.07
N ALA A 127 13.85 -8.59 -64.73
CA ALA A 127 14.37 -8.92 -66.05
C ALA A 127 15.88 -8.64 -66.03
#